data_AF-A0A8J1JRK0-F1
#
_entry.id   AF-A0A8J1JRK0-F1
#
_cell.length_a   1.000
_cell.length_b   1.000
_cell.length_c   1.000
_cell.angle_alpha   90.00
_cell.angle_beta   90.00
_cell.angle_gamma   90.00
#
_symmetry.space_group_name_H-M   'P 1'
#
loop_
_entity.id
_entity.type
_entity.pdbx_description
1 polymer ?
#
loop_
_entity_poly.entity_id
_entity_poly.type
_entity_poly.pdbx_seq_one_letter_code
_entity_poly.pdbx_strand_id
1 'polypeptide(L)'
;MVAASGNIVPQPTGSALLQPISQLLHTPLEQLGMKKKKYMPYNHQHKYFFFIGPPALIPVYSQWYIFYFAIRHKKWADLAWMISFYVRFGLCYIPFLGVSGTIALFMVV
;
A
#
# COMPACT_ATOMS: atom_id res chain seq x y z
N MET A 1 47.15 -51.00 19.30
CA MET A 1 45.95 -51.75 19.72
C MET A 1 44.73 -50.97 19.27
N VAL A 2 43.90 -51.62 18.44
CA VAL A 2 42.46 -51.39 18.21
C VAL A 2 42.02 -49.99 17.73
N ALA A 3 41.70 -49.88 16.44
CA ALA A 3 40.72 -48.91 15.95
C ALA A 3 39.42 -49.65 15.64
N ALA A 4 38.41 -49.38 16.45
CA ALA A 4 37.11 -50.00 16.40
C ALA A 4 36.35 -49.68 15.10
N SER A 5 35.68 -50.72 14.58
CA SER A 5 34.64 -50.64 13.58
C SER A 5 33.53 -49.69 14.06
N GLY A 6 33.36 -48.56 13.37
CA GLY A 6 32.25 -47.63 13.54
C GLY A 6 31.54 -47.44 12.22
N ASN A 7 30.37 -48.04 12.09
CA ASN A 7 29.52 -47.96 10.91
C ASN A 7 28.96 -46.52 10.80
N ILE A 8 29.56 -45.66 9.97
CA ILE A 8 29.06 -44.29 9.75
C ILE A 8 27.92 -44.36 8.74
N VAL A 9 26.69 -44.40 9.25
CA VAL A 9 25.49 -44.08 8.44
C VAL A 9 25.64 -42.63 7.96
N PRO A 10 25.62 -42.36 6.64
CA PRO A 10 25.81 -41.00 6.15
C PRO A 10 24.59 -40.15 6.52
N GLN A 11 24.83 -39.08 7.29
CA GLN A 11 23.84 -38.06 7.59
C GLN A 11 23.38 -37.37 6.29
N PRO A 12 22.07 -37.18 6.05
CA PRO A 12 21.60 -36.54 4.83
C PRO A 12 22.00 -35.07 4.85
N THR A 13 22.86 -34.67 3.91
CA THR A 13 23.29 -33.29 3.69
C THR A 13 22.04 -32.39 3.55
N GLY A 14 21.80 -31.53 4.54
CA GLY A 14 20.58 -30.72 4.64
C GLY A 14 20.30 -29.82 3.42
N SER A 15 21.30 -29.56 2.59
CA SER A 15 21.14 -28.82 1.33
C SER A 15 20.37 -29.60 0.25
N ALA A 16 20.43 -30.94 0.23
CA ALA A 16 19.75 -31.77 -0.77
C ALA A 16 18.24 -31.87 -0.53
N LEU A 17 17.78 -31.74 0.72
CA LEU A 17 16.36 -31.76 1.08
C LEU A 17 15.69 -30.39 0.94
N LEU A 18 16.46 -29.29 0.99
CA LEU A 18 15.91 -27.94 0.84
C LEU A 18 15.66 -27.56 -0.62
N GLN A 19 16.40 -28.12 -1.58
CA GLN A 19 16.20 -27.87 -3.01
C GLN A 19 14.80 -28.27 -3.51
N PRO A 20 14.28 -29.48 -3.22
CA PRO A 20 12.93 -29.83 -3.62
C PRO A 20 11.87 -29.00 -2.88
N ILE A 21 12.11 -28.65 -1.62
CA ILE A 21 11.18 -27.80 -0.84
C ILE A 21 11.13 -26.38 -1.42
N SER A 22 12.27 -25.80 -1.84
CA SER A 22 12.28 -24.48 -2.46
C SER A 22 11.55 -24.49 -3.79
N GLN A 23 11.71 -25.53 -4.61
CA GLN A 23 10.96 -25.67 -5.88
C GLN A 23 9.46 -25.94 -5.67
N LEU A 24 9.12 -26.75 -4.67
CA LEU A 24 7.73 -27.04 -4.29
C LEU A 24 7.03 -25.83 -3.69
N LEU A 25 7.75 -24.90 -3.07
CA LEU A 25 7.21 -23.67 -2.51
C LEU A 25 7.12 -22.55 -3.57
N HIS A 26 8.10 -22.47 -4.49
CA HIS A 26 8.12 -21.45 -5.55
C HIS A 26 6.96 -21.60 -6.55
N THR A 27 6.65 -22.84 -6.95
CA THR A 27 5.60 -23.15 -7.94
C THR A 27 4.17 -22.72 -7.54
N PRO A 28 3.66 -23.02 -6.33
CA PRO A 28 2.36 -22.54 -5.88
C PRO A 28 2.36 -21.04 -5.60
N LEU A 29 3.47 -20.45 -5.14
CA LEU A 29 3.56 -19.00 -4.94
C LEU A 29 3.47 -18.24 -6.27
N GLU A 30 4.13 -18.72 -7.33
CA GLU A 30 4.02 -18.11 -8.66
C GLU A 30 2.62 -18.24 -9.24
N GLN A 31 1.98 -19.41 -9.12
CA GLN A 31 0.60 -19.61 -9.57
C GLN A 31 -0.40 -18.74 -8.81
N LEU A 32 -0.23 -18.62 -7.48
CA LEU A 32 -1.04 -17.72 -6.65
C LEU A 32 -0.78 -16.24 -6.98
N GLY A 33 0.48 -15.87 -7.25
CA GLY A 33 0.86 -14.52 -7.66
C GLY A 33 0.29 -14.13 -9.02
N MET A 34 0.27 -15.06 -9.97
CA MET A 34 -0.36 -14.90 -11.29
C MET A 34 -1.88 -14.76 -11.18
N LYS A 35 -2.52 -15.55 -10.31
CA LYS A 35 -3.98 -15.51 -10.09
C LYS A 35 -4.45 -14.23 -9.39
N LYS A 36 -3.58 -13.61 -8.57
CA LYS A 36 -3.86 -12.33 -7.88
C LYS A 36 -3.50 -11.08 -8.69
N LYS A 37 -2.78 -11.18 -9.82
CA LYS A 37 -2.37 -10.06 -10.69
C LYS A 37 -3.51 -9.32 -11.42
N LYS A 38 -4.78 -9.62 -11.13
CA LYS A 38 -5.94 -9.08 -11.86
C LYS A 38 -6.06 -7.55 -11.82
N TYR A 39 -5.52 -6.88 -10.81
CA TYR A 39 -5.73 -5.44 -10.61
C TYR A 39 -4.47 -4.56 -10.72
N MET A 40 -3.24 -5.12 -10.80
CA MET A 40 -2.03 -4.28 -11.00
C MET A 40 -0.84 -5.07 -11.58
N PRO A 41 -0.29 -4.67 -12.75
CA PRO A 41 0.92 -5.29 -13.31
C PRO A 41 2.18 -4.87 -12.54
N TYR A 42 2.82 -5.83 -11.88
CA TYR A 42 3.99 -5.64 -11.00
C TYR A 42 5.19 -4.94 -11.68
N ASN A 43 5.37 -5.14 -13.00
CA ASN A 43 6.52 -4.61 -13.76
C ASN A 43 6.67 -3.08 -13.70
N HIS A 44 5.56 -2.35 -13.55
CA HIS A 44 5.57 -0.88 -13.52
C HIS A 44 5.07 -0.32 -12.19
N GLN A 45 4.97 -1.17 -11.15
CA GLN A 45 4.43 -0.76 -9.84
C GLN A 45 5.22 0.41 -9.24
N HIS A 46 6.55 0.39 -9.36
CA HIS A 46 7.42 1.46 -8.87
C HIS A 46 7.15 2.82 -9.55
N LYS A 47 6.65 2.82 -10.79
CA LYS A 47 6.38 4.05 -11.54
C LYS A 47 5.16 4.79 -11.02
N TYR A 48 4.11 4.07 -10.62
CA TYR A 48 2.86 4.68 -10.13
C TYR A 48 2.81 4.75 -8.60
N PHE A 49 3.50 3.85 -7.89
CA PHE A 49 3.48 3.79 -6.43
C PHE A 49 3.95 5.09 -5.77
N PHE A 50 4.99 5.73 -6.33
CA PHE A 50 5.55 6.95 -5.73
C PHE A 50 4.65 8.17 -5.91
N PHE A 51 3.92 8.27 -7.03
CA PHE A 51 3.01 9.39 -7.29
C PHE A 51 1.61 9.17 -6.70
N ILE A 52 1.09 7.93 -6.74
CA ILE A 52 -0.26 7.60 -6.28
C ILE A 52 -0.31 7.27 -4.79
N GLY A 53 0.75 6.65 -4.25
CA GLY A 53 0.73 6.11 -2.89
C GLY A 53 0.88 7.21 -1.85
N PRO A 54 2.10 7.68 -1.55
CA PRO A 54 2.29 8.67 -0.49
C PRO A 54 1.60 10.03 -0.75
N PRO A 55 1.73 10.65 -1.94
CA PRO A 55 1.22 12.02 -2.16
C PRO A 55 -0.28 12.10 -2.42
N ALA A 56 -0.88 11.13 -3.11
CA ALA A 56 -2.29 11.20 -3.47
C ALA A 56 -3.20 10.45 -2.48
N LEU A 57 -2.75 9.31 -1.94
CA LEU A 57 -3.59 8.52 -1.04
C LEU A 57 -3.77 9.21 0.31
N ILE A 58 -2.72 9.81 0.88
CA ILE A 58 -2.80 10.39 2.23
C ILE A 58 -3.75 11.59 2.26
N PRO A 59 -3.65 12.60 1.39
CA PRO A 59 -4.57 13.74 1.44
C PRO A 59 -5.98 13.34 1.03
N VAL A 60 -6.15 12.61 -0.08
CA VAL A 60 -7.48 12.33 -0.61
C VAL A 60 -8.26 11.34 0.28
N TYR A 61 -7.63 10.26 0.71
CA TYR A 61 -8.29 9.26 1.56
C TYR A 61 -8.58 9.82 2.96
N SER A 62 -7.61 10.51 3.57
CA SER A 62 -7.82 11.11 4.89
C SER A 62 -8.95 12.13 4.85
N GLN A 63 -9.01 12.99 3.82
CA GLN A 63 -10.07 14.00 3.73
C GLN A 63 -11.45 13.35 3.58
N TRP A 64 -11.60 12.36 2.69
CA TRP A 64 -12.85 11.61 2.59
C TRP A 64 -13.23 10.91 3.91
N TYR A 65 -12.26 10.29 4.58
CA TYR A 65 -12.47 9.57 5.81
C TYR A 65 -12.92 10.50 6.95
N ILE A 66 -12.37 11.71 7.05
CA ILE A 66 -12.78 12.70 8.08
C ILE A 66 -14.25 13.09 7.89
N PHE A 67 -14.69 13.35 6.65
CA PHE A 67 -16.10 13.64 6.38
C PHE A 67 -17.01 12.44 6.68
N TYR A 68 -16.62 11.25 6.24
CA TYR A 68 -17.34 10.02 6.53
C TYR A 68 -17.51 9.80 8.04
N PHE A 69 -16.42 9.99 8.79
CA PHE A 69 -16.41 9.87 10.25
C PHE A 69 -17.30 10.91 10.91
N ALA A 70 -17.20 12.19 10.53
CA ALA A 70 -18.00 13.27 11.10
C ALA A 70 -19.52 13.03 10.92
N ILE A 71 -19.92 12.56 9.73
CA ILE A 71 -21.31 12.21 9.42
C ILE A 71 -21.75 10.99 10.23
N ARG A 72 -20.93 9.92 10.26
CA ARG A 72 -21.27 8.67 10.96
C ARG A 72 -21.40 8.86 12.48
N HIS A 73 -20.55 9.69 13.07
CA HIS A 73 -20.56 10.01 14.49
C HIS A 73 -21.49 11.17 14.86
N LYS A 74 -22.26 11.71 13.90
CA LYS A 74 -23.22 12.80 14.09
C LYS A 74 -22.60 14.05 14.74
N LYS A 75 -21.33 14.33 14.43
CA LYS A 75 -20.63 15.52 14.92
C LYS A 75 -20.98 16.73 14.04
N TRP A 76 -22.22 17.19 14.15
CA TRP A 76 -22.76 18.25 13.29
C TRP A 76 -22.05 19.60 13.44
N ALA A 77 -21.62 19.94 14.66
CA ALA A 77 -20.86 21.17 14.90
C ALA A 77 -19.51 21.12 14.17
N ASP A 78 -18.72 20.05 14.37
CA ASP A 78 -17.43 19.86 13.69
C ASP A 78 -17.60 19.84 12.16
N LEU A 79 -18.67 19.21 11.67
CA LEU A 79 -19.00 19.19 10.25
C LEU A 79 -19.29 20.60 9.71
N ALA A 80 -20.03 21.43 10.44
CA ALA A 80 -20.31 22.82 10.05
C ALA A 80 -19.03 23.68 10.06
N TRP A 81 -18.15 23.49 11.05
CA TRP A 81 -16.84 24.15 11.08
C TRP A 81 -15.95 23.74 9.91
N MET A 82 -15.92 22.45 9.57
CA MET A 82 -15.21 21.98 8.38
C MET A 82 -15.77 22.60 7.10
N ILE A 83 -17.09 22.55 6.90
CA ILE A 83 -17.73 23.09 5.68
C ILE A 83 -17.46 24.59 5.55
N SER A 84 -17.58 25.35 6.65
CA SER A 84 -17.31 26.80 6.62
C SER A 84 -15.86 27.12 6.25
N PHE A 85 -14.89 26.32 6.70
CA PHE A 85 -13.49 26.43 6.26
C PHE A 85 -13.36 26.18 4.75
N TYR A 86 -13.94 25.10 4.22
CA TYR A 86 -13.86 24.78 2.79
C TYR A 86 -14.54 25.83 1.90
N VAL A 87 -15.68 26.37 2.33
CA VAL A 87 -16.36 27.47 1.63
C VAL A 87 -15.48 28.72 1.63
N ARG A 88 -14.91 29.11 2.78
CA ARG A 88 -14.00 30.25 2.88
C ARG A 88 -12.76 30.06 2.00
N PHE A 89 -12.17 28.86 2.01
CA PHE A 89 -11.05 28.50 1.17
C PHE A 89 -11.41 28.66 -0.32
N GLY A 90 -12.54 28.11 -0.77
CA GLY A 90 -13.01 28.28 -2.14
C GLY A 90 -13.20 29.75 -2.51
N LEU A 91 -13.91 30.52 -1.68
CA LEU A 91 -14.17 31.94 -1.94
C LEU A 91 -12.88 32.79 -1.99
N CYS A 92 -11.86 32.45 -1.20
CA CYS A 92 -10.58 33.16 -1.21
C CYS A 92 -9.68 32.76 -2.37
N TYR A 93 -9.56 31.46 -2.70
CA TYR A 93 -8.54 31.00 -3.66
C TYR A 93 -9.07 30.85 -5.09
N ILE A 94 -10.36 30.55 -5.30
CA ILE A 94 -10.95 30.44 -6.64
C ILE A 94 -10.82 31.74 -7.46
N PRO A 95 -11.12 32.95 -6.94
CA PRO A 95 -10.99 34.16 -7.76
C PRO A 95 -9.54 34.56 -8.07
N PHE A 96 -8.57 34.14 -7.25
CA PHE A 96 -7.16 34.48 -7.43
C PHE A 96 -6.39 33.47 -8.28
N LEU A 97 -6.56 32.16 -8.02
CA LEU A 97 -5.81 31.08 -8.67
C LEU A 97 -6.61 30.35 -9.75
N GLY A 98 -7.91 30.64 -9.88
CA GLY A 98 -8.83 29.84 -10.68
C GLY A 98 -9.09 28.47 -10.05
N VAL A 99 -9.99 27.70 -10.69
CA VAL A 99 -10.39 26.37 -10.19
C VAL A 99 -9.22 25.39 -10.23
N SER A 100 -8.44 25.39 -11.32
CA SER A 100 -7.28 24.49 -11.49
C SER A 100 -6.17 24.76 -10.48
N GLY A 101 -5.83 26.03 -10.23
CA GLY A 101 -4.80 26.41 -9.26
C GLY A 101 -5.23 26.13 -7.82
N THR A 102 -6.51 26.29 -7.50
CA THR A 102 -7.06 25.94 -6.18
C THR A 102 -6.97 24.44 -5.90
N ILE A 103 -7.23 23.59 -6.89
CA ILE A 103 -7.08 22.13 -6.78
C ILE A 103 -5.61 21.75 -6.61
N ALA A 104 -4.70 22.37 -7.38
CA ALA A 104 -3.27 22.13 -7.25
C ALA A 104 -2.75 22.52 -5.85
N LEU A 105 -3.20 23.66 -5.32
CA LEU A 105 -2.86 24.11 -3.96
C LEU A 105 -3.39 23.13 -2.90
N PHE A 106 -4.60 22.61 -3.08
CA PHE A 106 -5.18 21.60 -2.19
C PHE A 106 -4.44 20.25 -2.21
N MET A 107 -3.77 19.91 -3.31
CA MET A 107 -2.98 18.67 -3.42
C MET A 107 -1.56 18.81 -2.86
N VAL A 108 -1.05 20.05 -2.76
CA VAL A 108 0.27 20.35 -2.20
C VAL A 108 0.22 20.54 -0.69
N VAL A 109 -0.89 21.07 -0.17
CA VAL A 109 -1.14 21.30 1.28
C VAL A 109 -1.58 20.02 1.99
#